data_AF-A0A345P6A6-F1
#
_entry.id   AF-A0A345P6A6-F1
#
_cell.length_a   1.000
_cell.length_b   1.000
_cell.length_c   1.000
_cell.angle_alpha   90.00
_cell.angle_beta   90.00
_cell.angle_gamma   90.00
#
_symmetry.space_group_name_H-M   'P 1'
#
loop_
_entity.id
_entity.type
_entity.pdbx_description
1 polymer ?
#
loop_
_entity_poly.entity_id
_entity_poly.type
_entity_poly.pdbx_seq_one_letter_code
_entity_poly.pdbx_strand_id
1 'polypeptide(L)' 'MAKTIQTDFDPIDRNSTMDQFLKDNQDLSLEILAEMLQRPTSEIRRRRQNLGIFRNTRIMNLLPSL' A
#
# COMPACT_ATOMS: atom_id res chain seq x y z
N MET A 1 10.45 -41.94 4.93
CA MET A 1 10.59 -40.57 5.47
C MET A 1 9.74 -39.64 4.61
N ALA A 2 8.48 -39.41 4.98
CA ALA A 2 7.58 -38.52 4.23
C ALA A 2 7.76 -37.10 4.75
N LYS A 3 8.26 -36.19 3.90
CA LYS A 3 8.27 -34.75 4.18
C LYS A 3 6.83 -34.26 4.02
N THR A 4 6.14 -34.06 5.13
CA THR A 4 4.86 -33.35 5.18
C THR A 4 5.10 -31.92 4.69
N ILE A 5 4.53 -31.59 3.55
CA ILE A 5 4.50 -30.23 3.00
C ILE A 5 3.66 -29.42 3.98
N GLN A 6 4.32 -28.56 4.76
CA GLN A 6 3.66 -27.44 5.43
C GLN A 6 3.14 -26.53 4.31
N THR A 7 1.90 -26.75 3.90
CA THR A 7 1.12 -25.69 3.28
C THR A 7 0.85 -24.68 4.38
N ASP A 8 1.79 -23.75 4.57
CA ASP A 8 1.51 -22.40 5.09
C ASP A 8 0.49 -21.76 4.13
N PHE A 9 -0.75 -22.22 4.22
CA PHE A 9 -1.89 -21.43 3.85
C PHE A 9 -2.05 -20.46 5.01
N ASP A 10 -1.20 -19.43 5.01
CA ASP A 10 -1.49 -18.20 5.73
C ASP A 10 -2.94 -17.87 5.36
N PRO A 11 -3.87 -17.79 6.34
CA PRO A 11 -5.21 -17.34 6.04
C PRO A 11 -5.02 -16.01 5.36
N ILE A 12 -5.45 -15.91 4.09
CA ILE A 12 -5.32 -14.69 3.30
C ILE A 12 -6.02 -13.61 4.10
N ASP A 13 -5.22 -12.92 4.91
CA ASP A 13 -5.68 -11.95 5.85
C ASP A 13 -6.23 -10.88 4.92
N ARG A 14 -7.56 -10.71 4.89
CA ARG A 14 -8.16 -9.76 3.94
C ARG A 14 -7.59 -8.36 4.13
N ASN A 15 -6.98 -8.10 5.29
CA ASN A 15 -6.16 -6.93 5.56
C ASN A 15 -4.86 -6.93 4.75
N SER A 16 -4.18 -8.07 4.61
CA SER A 16 -2.96 -8.23 3.82
C SER A 16 -3.18 -7.97 2.32
N THR A 17 -4.33 -8.32 1.74
CA THR A 17 -4.60 -8.04 0.31
C THR A 17 -4.75 -6.54 0.06
N MET A 18 -5.47 -5.83 0.94
CA MET A 18 -5.60 -4.38 0.87
C MET A 18 -4.25 -3.69 1.11
N ASP A 19 -3.48 -4.16 2.09
CA ASP A 19 -2.16 -3.60 2.39
C ASP A 19 -1.18 -3.80 1.24
N GLN A 20 -1.18 -4.98 0.62
CA GLN A 20 -0.37 -5.25 -0.57
C GLN A 20 -0.78 -4.36 -1.73
N PHE A 21 -2.09 -4.22 -1.98
CA PHE A 21 -2.60 -3.32 -3.01
C PHE A 21 -2.16 -1.87 -2.78
N LEU A 22 -2.20 -1.37 -1.55
CA LEU A 22 -1.75 -0.02 -1.21
C LEU A 22 -0.24 0.16 -1.39
N LYS A 23 0.57 -0.88 -1.14
CA LYS A 23 2.01 -0.89 -1.39
C LYS A 23 2.31 -0.88 -2.88
N ASP A 24 1.65 -1.74 -3.64
CA ASP A 24 1.85 -1.88 -5.09
C ASP A 24 1.41 -0.61 -5.85
N ASN A 25 0.40 0.10 -5.31
CA ASN A 25 -0.17 1.30 -5.90
C ASN A 25 0.14 2.57 -5.10
N GLN A 26 1.30 2.63 -4.44
CA GLN A 26 1.68 3.76 -3.58
C GLN A 26 1.77 5.11 -4.33
N ASP A 27 1.98 5.08 -5.65
CA ASP A 27 2.08 6.28 -6.50
C ASP A 27 0.70 6.92 -6.76
N LEU A 28 -0.38 6.14 -6.68
CA LEU A 28 -1.75 6.62 -6.90
C LEU A 28 -2.20 7.60 -5.80
N SER A 29 -3.13 8.49 -6.16
CA SER A 29 -3.73 9.41 -5.19
C SER A 29 -4.66 8.67 -4.23
N LEU A 30 -4.92 9.29 -3.08
CA LEU A 30 -5.85 8.72 -2.11
C LEU A 30 -7.26 8.60 -2.66
N GLU A 31 -7.70 9.50 -3.56
CA GLU A 31 -9.03 9.40 -4.18
C GLU A 31 -9.14 8.17 -5.08
N ILE A 32 -8.14 7.92 -5.93
CA ILE A 32 -8.14 6.76 -6.84
C ILE A 32 -8.13 5.46 -6.05
N LEU A 33 -7.29 5.38 -5.00
CA LEU A 33 -7.23 4.21 -4.13
C LEU A 33 -8.55 4.01 -3.37
N ALA A 34 -9.20 5.08 -2.93
CA ALA A 34 -10.50 5.03 -2.27
C ALA A 34 -11.62 4.54 -3.19
N GLU A 35 -11.63 4.98 -4.45
CA GLU A 35 -12.58 4.53 -5.47
C GLU A 35 -12.38 3.04 -5.80
N MET A 36 -11.14 2.63 -6.06
CA MET A 36 -10.80 1.24 -6.41
C MET A 36 -11.12 0.26 -5.28
N LEU A 37 -10.86 0.65 -4.04
CA LEU A 37 -11.14 -0.19 -2.86
C LEU A 37 -12.57 -0.02 -2.33
N GLN A 38 -13.35 0.91 -2.87
CA GLN A 38 -14.67 1.30 -2.38
C GLN A 38 -14.66 1.63 -0.87
N ARG A 39 -13.62 2.36 -0.43
CA ARG A 39 -13.39 2.74 0.97
C ARG A 39 -13.24 4.25 1.10
N PRO A 40 -13.54 4.84 2.26
CA PRO A 40 -13.31 6.26 2.48
C PRO A 40 -11.82 6.60 2.45
N THR A 41 -11.48 7.76 1.88
CA THR A 41 -10.10 8.27 1.78
C THR A 41 -9.39 8.39 3.13
N SER A 42 -10.15 8.64 4.21
CA SER A 42 -9.62 8.70 5.58
C SER A 42 -9.10 7.33 6.07
N GLU A 43 -9.75 6.24 5.68
CA GLU A 43 -9.32 4.87 5.98
C GLU A 43 -8.07 4.51 5.18
N ILE A 44 -8.05 4.82 3.88
CA ILE A 44 -6.88 4.64 3.01
C ILE A 44 -5.66 5.41 3.57
N ARG A 45 -5.87 6.67 3.97
CA ARG A 45 -4.82 7.50 4.58
C ARG A 45 -4.26 6.86 5.84
N ARG A 46 -5.13 6.43 6.76
CA ARG A 46 -4.72 5.78 8.03
C ARG A 46 -3.94 4.49 7.76
N ARG A 47 -4.42 3.66 6.82
CA ARG A 47 -3.72 2.43 6.40
C ARG A 47 -2.34 2.73 5.82
N ARG A 48 -2.22 3.69 4.89
CA ARG A 48 -0.92 4.08 4.34
C ARG A 48 0.05 4.57 5.41
N GLN A 49 -0.43 5.32 6.41
CA GLN A 49 0.40 5.73 7.55
C GLN A 49 0.87 4.52 8.37
N ASN A 50 -0.03 3.58 8.69
CA ASN A 50 0.33 2.36 9.41
C ASN A 50 1.31 1.47 8.64
N LEU A 51 1.24 1.47 7.31
CA LEU A 51 2.15 0.74 6.42
C LEU A 51 3.46 1.50 6.12
N GLY A 52 3.61 2.74 6.57
CA GLY A 52 4.77 3.57 6.25
C GLY A 52 4.85 4.00 4.79
N ILE A 53 3.73 3.99 4.05
CA ILE A 53 3.65 4.38 2.65
C ILE A 53 3.48 5.89 2.55
N PHE A 54 4.57 6.61 2.76
CA PHE A 54 4.63 8.05 2.55
C PHE A 54 4.76 8.32 1.05
N ARG A 55 3.97 9.27 0.53
CA ARG A 55 4.27 9.82 -0.80
C ARG A 55 5.67 10.41 -0.70
N ASN A 56 6.64 9.75 -1.31
CA ASN A 56 7.95 10.32 -1.53
C ASN A 56 7.72 11.40 -2.59
N THR A 57 7.21 12.56 -2.16
CA THR A 57 7.48 13.80 -2.88
C THR A 57 8.99 13.94 -2.83
N ARG A 58 9.67 13.31 -3.80
CA ARG A 58 10.94 13.81 -4.26
C ARG A 58 10.65 15.24 -4.65
N ILE A 59 10.84 16.13 -3.69
CA ILE A 59 11.12 17.53 -3.93
C ILE A 59 12.45 17.48 -4.67
N MET A 60 12.40 17.19 -5.98
CA MET A 60 13.41 17.66 -6.89
C MET A 60 13.22 19.17 -6.86
N ASN A 61 13.84 19.80 -5.87
CA ASN A 61 13.99 21.24 -5.82
C ASN A 61 14.58 21.63 -7.18
N LEU A 62 13.75 22.28 -7.98
CA LEU A 62 14.20 23.20 -8.99
C LEU A 62 15.20 24.14 -8.31
N LEU A 63 16.47 24.00 -8.64
CA LEU A 63 17.38 25.12 -8.57
C LEU A 63 17.42 25.73 -9.97
N PRO A 64 16.77 26.88 -10.24
CA PRO A 64 17.25 27.75 -11.27
C PRO A 64 18.53 28.40 -10.73
N SER A 65 19.70 27.97 -11.20
CA SER A 65 20.92 28.74 -11.01
C SER A 65 21.48 29.14 -12.38
N LEU A 66 21.09 30.36 -12.77
CA LEU A 66 21.81 31.37 -13.57
C LEU A 66 22.61 30.90 -14.80
#